data_AF-A0A7X9DWG4-F1
#
_entry.id   AF-A0A7X9DWG4-F1
#
_cell.length_a   1.000
_cell.length_b   1.000
_cell.length_c   1.000
_cell.angle_alpha   90.00
_cell.angle_beta   90.00
_cell.angle_gamma   90.00
#
_symmetry.space_group_name_H-M   'P 1'
#
loop_
_entity.id
_entity.type
_entity.pdbx_description
1 polymer ?
#
loop_
_entity_poly.entity_id
_entity_poly.type
_entity_poly.pdbx_seq_one_letter_code
_entity_poly.pdbx_strand_id
1 'polypeptide(L)'
;MGHKEHKQHAPRQVGIGVISVSTSRTPQTDESGDLLAELARRGGHEVLDKRLVKDDVDQIRGAINEMGAAVRLRALLLTGGTGITGNDVTLRALEPFVETWLPGFGELFRMLSYQQIGSAAMLSRAALGVGRLGEVPLRRVFAAIPGSPEAVRLAMEGLILPELGHLVYELDR
;
A
#
# COMPACT_ATOMS: atom_id res chain seq x y z
N MET A 1 -18.65 9.93 -19.38
CA MET A 1 -18.92 10.13 -17.93
C MET A 1 -17.57 10.09 -17.25
N GLY A 2 -17.21 11.18 -16.57
CA GLY A 2 -15.80 11.56 -16.36
C GLY A 2 -15.24 11.15 -15.01
N HIS A 3 -13.90 11.05 -14.92
CA HIS A 3 -13.11 10.80 -13.69
C HIS A 3 -13.58 11.63 -12.47
N LYS A 4 -14.13 12.83 -12.70
CA LYS A 4 -14.66 13.73 -11.67
C LYS A 4 -15.99 13.29 -11.04
N GLU A 5 -16.89 12.63 -11.79
CA GLU A 5 -18.22 12.21 -11.29
C GLU A 5 -18.13 10.98 -10.38
N HIS A 6 -17.21 10.07 -10.68
CA HIS A 6 -17.02 8.85 -9.90
C HIS A 6 -16.44 9.16 -8.51
N LYS A 7 -15.59 10.20 -8.39
CA LYS A 7 -15.07 10.65 -7.10
C LYS A 7 -16.14 11.17 -6.14
N GLN A 8 -17.31 11.60 -6.63
CA GLN A 8 -18.39 12.11 -5.78
C GLN A 8 -19.17 11.00 -5.06
N HIS A 9 -19.18 9.79 -5.62
CA HIS A 9 -19.85 8.62 -5.06
C HIS A 9 -18.89 7.68 -4.32
N ALA A 10 -17.59 7.98 -4.35
CA ALA A 10 -16.57 7.22 -3.67
C ALA A 10 -16.77 7.25 -2.13
N PRO A 11 -16.49 6.14 -1.43
CA PRO A 11 -16.50 6.13 0.02
C PRO A 11 -15.54 7.20 0.56
N ARG A 12 -16.06 8.06 1.43
CA ARG A 12 -15.29 9.14 2.07
C ARG A 12 -14.26 8.62 3.07
N GLN A 13 -14.47 7.40 3.56
CA GLN A 13 -13.58 6.74 4.51
C GLN A 13 -13.35 5.29 4.05
N VAL A 14 -12.09 4.87 4.03
CA VAL A 14 -11.65 3.53 3.66
C VAL A 14 -10.96 2.94 4.89
N GLY A 15 -11.25 1.68 5.21
CA GLY A 15 -10.53 0.96 6.26
C GLY A 15 -9.19 0.43 5.74
N ILE A 16 -8.11 0.81 6.40
CA ILE A 16 -6.73 0.60 5.96
C ILE A 16 -5.96 -0.21 7.00
N GLY A 17 -5.25 -1.24 6.54
CA GLY A 17 -4.21 -1.92 7.30
C GLY A 17 -2.83 -1.44 6.86
N VAL A 18 -1.94 -1.19 7.81
CA VAL A 18 -0.57 -0.75 7.55
C VAL A 18 0.42 -1.83 7.97
N ILE A 19 1.33 -2.22 7.08
CA ILE A 19 2.40 -3.18 7.41
C ILE A 19 3.75 -2.59 7.04
N SER A 20 4.56 -2.33 8.05
CA SER A 20 5.98 -2.02 7.86
C SER A 20 6.76 -3.32 7.77
N VAL A 21 7.60 -3.44 6.74
CA VAL A 21 8.46 -4.60 6.51
C VAL A 21 9.90 -4.14 6.71
N SER A 22 10.54 -4.62 7.79
CA SER A 22 11.91 -4.24 8.12
C SER A 22 12.58 -5.21 9.07
N THR A 23 13.82 -5.57 8.76
CA THR A 23 14.72 -6.32 9.64
C THR A 23 15.27 -5.51 10.81
N SER A 24 15.49 -4.19 10.65
CA SER A 24 16.19 -3.35 11.65
C SER A 24 15.28 -2.47 12.49
N ARG A 25 14.09 -2.10 12.01
CA ARG A 25 13.18 -1.22 12.75
C ARG A 25 12.59 -1.90 13.97
N THR A 26 12.22 -1.07 14.93
CA THR A 26 11.38 -1.39 16.09
C THR A 26 10.12 -0.53 16.05
N PRO A 27 9.10 -0.82 16.87
CA PRO A 27 7.92 0.03 16.95
C PRO A 27 8.22 1.50 17.24
N GLN A 28 9.33 1.81 17.94
CA GLN A 28 9.76 3.16 18.27
C GLN A 28 10.51 3.87 17.13
N THR A 29 11.03 3.12 16.15
CA THR A 29 11.84 3.64 15.03
C THR A 29 11.17 3.44 13.68
N ASP A 30 9.90 3.05 13.67
CA ASP A 30 9.14 2.81 12.46
C ASP A 30 8.52 4.09 11.87
N GLU A 31 9.38 5.06 11.55
CA GLU A 31 9.00 6.38 11.06
C GLU A 31 8.13 6.31 9.80
N SER A 32 8.44 5.43 8.85
CA SER A 32 7.67 5.35 7.60
C SER A 32 6.32 4.67 7.80
N GLY A 33 6.22 3.69 8.70
CA GLY A 33 4.92 3.12 9.05
C GLY A 33 4.04 4.09 9.82
N ASP A 34 4.63 4.88 10.73
CA ASP A 34 3.94 5.96 11.43
C ASP A 34 3.46 7.03 10.46
N LEU A 35 4.33 7.47 9.55
CA LEU A 35 3.98 8.43 8.51
C LEU A 35 2.88 7.90 7.59
N LEU A 36 2.94 6.63 7.17
CA LEU A 36 1.92 6.02 6.31
C LEU A 36 0.55 6.03 7.01
N ALA A 37 0.51 5.62 8.28
CA ALA A 37 -0.71 5.63 9.08
C ALA A 37 -1.22 7.05 9.35
N GLU A 38 -0.31 8.00 9.61
CA GLU A 38 -0.66 9.40 9.79
C GLU A 38 -1.27 10.02 8.53
N LEU A 39 -0.64 9.85 7.37
CA LEU A 39 -1.14 10.37 6.09
C LEU A 39 -2.49 9.75 5.72
N ALA A 40 -2.67 8.45 5.98
CA ALA A 40 -3.97 7.79 5.82
C ALA A 40 -5.07 8.45 6.67
N ARG A 41 -4.81 8.69 7.97
CA ARG A 41 -5.76 9.37 8.86
C ARG A 41 -6.03 10.81 8.44
N ARG A 42 -5.00 11.56 8.06
CA ARG A 42 -5.12 12.94 7.55
C ARG A 42 -5.94 13.00 6.26
N GLY A 43 -5.88 11.96 5.43
CA GLY A 43 -6.72 11.77 4.25
C GLY A 43 -8.19 11.41 4.55
N GLY A 44 -8.59 11.32 5.82
CA GLY A 44 -9.95 10.99 6.24
C GLY A 44 -10.25 9.49 6.33
N HIS A 45 -9.24 8.64 6.17
CA HIS A 45 -9.38 7.19 6.22
C HIS A 45 -9.18 6.64 7.65
N GLU A 46 -9.68 5.42 7.87
CA GLU A 46 -9.56 4.73 9.17
C GLU A 46 -8.39 3.75 9.10
N VAL A 47 -7.40 3.90 9.98
CA VAL A 47 -6.33 2.89 10.12
C VAL A 47 -6.78 1.87 11.16
N LEU A 48 -7.15 0.68 10.68
CA LEU A 48 -7.73 -0.41 11.47
C LEU A 48 -6.67 -1.17 12.28
N ASP A 49 -5.51 -1.39 11.68
CA ASP A 49 -4.38 -2.08 12.30
C ASP A 49 -3.06 -1.57 11.70
N LYS A 50 -2.00 -1.59 12.50
CA LYS A 50 -0.63 -1.28 12.09
C LYS A 50 0.31 -2.34 12.65
N ARG A 51 1.08 -2.98 11.79
CA ARG A 51 2.06 -4.01 12.18
C ARG A 51 3.44 -3.72 11.63
N LEU A 52 4.44 -4.20 12.36
CA LEU A 52 5.83 -4.26 11.94
C LEU A 52 6.25 -5.72 11.87
N VAL A 53 6.68 -6.18 10.69
CA VAL A 53 7.11 -7.55 10.43
C VAL A 53 8.52 -7.56 9.85
N LYS A 54 9.20 -8.72 9.94
CA LYS A 54 10.50 -8.89 9.30
C LYS A 54 10.36 -9.05 7.78
N ASP A 55 11.48 -8.90 7.07
CA ASP A 55 11.61 -9.15 5.63
C ASP A 55 11.50 -10.66 5.32
N ASP A 56 10.33 -11.23 5.62
CA ASP A 56 10.01 -12.64 5.52
C ASP A 56 8.62 -12.83 4.91
N VAL A 57 8.52 -13.76 3.96
CA VAL A 57 7.28 -13.97 3.18
C VAL A 57 6.14 -14.45 4.08
N ASP A 58 6.43 -15.35 5.01
CA ASP A 58 5.40 -15.97 5.85
C ASP A 58 4.92 -14.99 6.92
N GLN A 59 5.80 -14.16 7.48
CA GLN A 59 5.39 -13.09 8.39
C GLN A 59 4.53 -12.03 7.71
N ILE A 60 4.89 -11.59 6.49
CA ILE A 60 4.09 -10.63 5.73
C ILE A 60 2.71 -11.24 5.41
N ARG A 61 2.67 -12.48 4.92
CA ARG A 61 1.42 -13.18 4.60
C ARG A 61 0.55 -13.43 5.83
N GLY A 62 1.16 -13.80 6.95
CA GLY A 62 0.48 -13.97 8.23
C GLY A 62 -0.19 -12.68 8.68
N ALA A 63 0.54 -11.56 8.67
CA ALA A 63 -0.01 -10.25 9.00
C ALA A 63 -1.16 -9.85 8.06
N ILE A 64 -1.02 -10.07 6.75
CA ILE A 64 -2.08 -9.81 5.77
C ILE A 64 -3.32 -10.65 6.10
N ASN A 65 -3.18 -11.96 6.30
CA ASN A 65 -4.29 -12.87 6.60
C ASN A 65 -5.02 -12.50 7.89
N GLU A 66 -4.28 -12.19 8.96
CA GLU A 66 -4.86 -11.81 10.24
C GLU A 66 -5.65 -10.49 10.14
N MET A 67 -5.12 -9.49 9.43
CA MET A 67 -5.88 -8.26 9.16
C MET A 67 -7.10 -8.52 8.27
N GLY A 68 -7.01 -9.50 7.37
CA GLY A 68 -8.04 -9.89 6.42
C GLY A 68 -9.36 -10.36 7.03
N ALA A 69 -9.38 -10.71 8.32
CA ALA A 69 -10.61 -11.05 9.05
C ALA A 69 -11.54 -9.84 9.23
N ALA A 70 -11.03 -8.61 9.17
CA ALA A 70 -11.84 -7.41 9.29
C ALA A 70 -12.60 -7.11 7.98
N VAL A 71 -13.94 -7.14 8.05
CA VAL A 71 -14.82 -6.81 6.91
C VAL A 71 -14.61 -5.36 6.43
N ARG A 72 -14.25 -4.45 7.34
CA ARG A 72 -13.99 -3.04 7.01
C ARG A 72 -12.65 -2.82 6.29
N LEU A 73 -11.75 -3.81 6.26
CA LEU A 73 -10.46 -3.69 5.59
C LEU A 73 -10.67 -3.69 4.07
N ARG A 74 -10.34 -2.55 3.45
CA ARG A 74 -10.49 -2.31 2.01
C ARG A 74 -9.17 -1.98 1.32
N ALA A 75 -8.14 -1.60 2.07
CA ALA A 75 -6.78 -1.43 1.56
C ALA A 75 -5.72 -1.93 2.55
N LEU A 76 -4.66 -2.53 2.01
CA LEU A 76 -3.44 -2.90 2.73
C LEU A 76 -2.27 -2.14 2.13
N LEU A 77 -1.66 -1.29 2.94
CA LEU A 77 -0.53 -0.45 2.54
C LEU A 77 0.73 -0.97 3.25
N LEU A 78 1.68 -1.43 2.44
CA LEU A 78 2.94 -1.99 2.90
C LEU A 78 4.08 -1.03 2.58
N THR A 79 5.01 -0.87 3.52
CA THR A 79 6.22 -0.05 3.34
C THR A 79 7.48 -0.82 3.73
N GLY A 80 8.47 -0.87 2.82
CA GLY A 80 9.73 -1.60 3.02
C GLY A 80 9.77 -2.99 2.35
N GLY A 81 10.94 -3.62 2.38
CA GLY A 81 11.20 -4.93 1.75
C GLY A 81 11.01 -4.98 0.22
N THR A 82 11.14 -3.83 -0.47
CA THR A 82 10.92 -3.73 -1.92
C THR A 82 12.19 -3.51 -2.75
N GLY A 83 13.38 -3.53 -2.16
CA GLY A 83 14.65 -3.40 -2.87
C GLY A 83 14.93 -4.54 -3.88
N ILE A 84 16.17 -4.59 -4.36
CA ILE A 84 16.63 -5.52 -5.40
C ILE A 84 17.38 -6.74 -4.84
N THR A 85 17.53 -6.83 -3.52
CA THR A 85 18.28 -7.93 -2.89
C THR A 85 17.40 -9.16 -2.72
N GLY A 86 18.01 -10.32 -2.45
CA GLY A 86 17.26 -11.55 -2.17
C GLY A 86 16.38 -11.49 -0.91
N ASN A 87 16.63 -10.53 -0.02
CA ASN A 87 15.85 -10.30 1.19
C ASN A 87 14.62 -9.41 0.95
N ASP A 88 14.52 -8.76 -0.22
CA ASP A 88 13.41 -7.86 -0.54
C ASP A 88 12.20 -8.61 -1.09
N VAL A 89 11.36 -9.10 -0.18
CA VAL A 89 10.33 -10.10 -0.46
C VAL A 89 8.90 -9.57 -0.50
N THR A 90 8.67 -8.27 -0.26
CA THR A 90 7.31 -7.70 -0.12
C THR A 90 6.45 -7.95 -1.36
N LEU A 91 6.97 -7.75 -2.57
CA LEU A 91 6.21 -7.99 -3.80
C LEU A 91 5.83 -9.47 -3.96
N ARG A 92 6.77 -10.38 -3.69
CA ARG A 92 6.55 -11.84 -3.73
C ARG A 92 5.53 -12.29 -2.67
N ALA A 93 5.54 -11.64 -1.51
CA ALA A 93 4.57 -11.93 -0.46
C ALA A 93 3.14 -11.56 -0.89
N LEU A 94 2.97 -10.52 -1.72
CA LEU A 94 1.68 -10.05 -2.23
C LEU A 94 1.09 -10.89 -3.37
N GLU A 95 1.91 -11.60 -4.15
CA GLU A 95 1.49 -12.35 -5.34
C GLU A 95 0.23 -13.21 -5.16
N PRO A 96 0.04 -13.97 -4.05
CA PRO A 96 -1.14 -14.81 -3.90
C PRO A 96 -2.44 -14.03 -3.65
N PHE A 97 -2.35 -12.76 -3.22
CA PHE A 97 -3.50 -11.94 -2.86
C PHE A 97 -3.92 -10.99 -3.98
N VAL A 98 -3.03 -10.71 -4.93
CA VAL A 98 -3.26 -9.75 -6.01
C VAL A 98 -3.70 -10.49 -7.28
N GLU A 99 -4.94 -10.25 -7.70
CA GLU A 99 -5.51 -10.81 -8.94
C GLU A 99 -5.15 -9.95 -10.16
N THR A 100 -5.02 -8.65 -9.96
CA THR A 100 -4.78 -7.69 -11.04
C THR A 100 -3.84 -6.60 -10.56
N TRP A 101 -2.67 -6.51 -11.19
CA TRP A 101 -1.71 -5.44 -10.96
C TRP A 101 -2.11 -4.18 -11.74
N LEU A 102 -1.89 -3.02 -11.13
CA LEU A 102 -2.08 -1.69 -11.73
C LEU A 102 -0.69 -1.07 -12.00
N PRO A 103 -0.03 -1.42 -13.12
CA PRO A 103 1.37 -1.04 -13.38
C PRO A 103 1.60 0.47 -13.40
N GLY A 104 0.57 1.24 -13.78
CA GLY A 104 0.59 2.70 -13.78
C GLY A 104 0.99 3.31 -12.43
N PHE A 105 0.69 2.66 -11.30
CA PHE A 105 1.17 3.15 -10.00
C PHE A 105 2.70 3.15 -9.90
N GLY A 106 3.34 2.03 -10.24
CA GLY A 106 4.79 1.91 -10.17
C GLY A 106 5.50 2.79 -11.21
N GLU A 107 4.90 2.93 -12.40
CA GLU A 107 5.38 3.81 -13.46
C GLU A 107 5.35 5.28 -13.05
N LEU A 108 4.19 5.77 -12.58
CA LEU A 108 4.05 7.14 -12.11
C LEU A 108 4.91 7.40 -10.88
N PHE A 109 4.97 6.46 -9.94
CA PHE A 109 5.83 6.58 -8.76
C PHE A 109 7.30 6.77 -9.15
N ARG A 110 7.83 5.96 -10.08
CA ARG A 110 9.21 6.10 -10.55
C ARG A 110 9.43 7.40 -11.33
N MET A 111 8.46 7.82 -12.13
CA MET A 111 8.55 9.08 -12.88
C MET A 111 8.58 10.30 -11.94
N LEU A 112 7.73 10.32 -10.91
CA LEU A 112 7.75 11.35 -9.87
C LEU A 112 9.03 11.28 -9.03
N SER A 113 9.48 10.06 -8.68
CA SER A 113 10.73 9.86 -7.93
C SER A 113 11.93 10.34 -8.73
N TYR A 114 11.96 10.12 -10.05
CA TYR A 114 13.06 10.56 -10.92
C TYR A 114 13.25 12.08 -10.87
N GLN A 115 12.17 12.85 -10.71
CA GLN A 115 12.25 14.31 -10.54
C GLN A 115 12.91 14.72 -9.21
N GLN A 116 12.91 13.84 -8.21
CA GLN A 116 13.47 14.12 -6.88
C GLN A 116 14.87 13.53 -6.67
N ILE A 117 15.09 12.28 -7.12
CA ILE A 117 16.31 11.51 -6.84
C ILE A 117 17.06 11.07 -8.11
N GLY A 118 16.64 11.53 -9.28
CA GLY A 118 17.29 11.23 -10.56
C GLY A 118 17.29 9.73 -10.88
N SER A 119 18.41 9.25 -11.43
CA SER A 119 18.56 7.86 -11.88
C SER A 119 18.36 6.80 -10.79
N ALA A 120 18.52 7.16 -9.51
CA ALA A 120 18.25 6.24 -8.40
C ALA A 120 16.80 5.72 -8.39
N ALA A 121 15.85 6.49 -8.93
CA ALA A 121 14.46 6.08 -9.08
C ALA A 121 14.27 4.82 -9.93
N MET A 122 15.23 4.49 -10.81
CA MET A 122 15.22 3.26 -11.60
C MET A 122 15.21 2.00 -10.71
N LEU A 123 15.83 2.07 -9.52
CA LEU A 123 15.92 0.95 -8.58
C LEU A 123 14.68 0.82 -7.69
N SER A 124 13.80 1.83 -7.68
CA SER A 124 12.63 1.83 -6.81
C SER A 124 11.56 0.88 -7.33
N ARG A 125 11.20 -0.12 -6.50
CA ARG A 125 10.07 -1.01 -6.79
C ARG A 125 8.89 -0.64 -5.90
N ALA A 126 7.92 0.04 -6.50
CA ALA A 126 6.61 0.30 -5.94
C ALA A 126 5.57 -0.40 -6.82
N ALA A 127 4.57 -1.01 -6.19
CA ALA A 127 3.52 -1.72 -6.91
C ALA A 127 2.17 -1.50 -6.22
N LEU A 128 1.10 -1.50 -7.01
CA LEU A 128 -0.26 -1.49 -6.52
C LEU A 128 -1.06 -2.50 -7.33
N GLY A 129 -1.91 -3.23 -6.66
CA GLY A 129 -2.82 -4.18 -7.28
C GLY A 129 -4.11 -4.32 -6.49
N VAL A 130 -5.02 -5.09 -7.06
CA VAL A 130 -6.31 -5.40 -6.46
C VAL A 130 -6.51 -6.90 -6.46
N GLY A 131 -7.16 -7.41 -5.43
CA GLY A 131 -7.46 -8.83 -5.34
C GLY A 131 -8.22 -9.19 -4.06
N ARG A 132 -8.22 -10.46 -3.70
CA ARG A 132 -9.05 -11.00 -2.61
C ARG A 132 -8.16 -11.52 -1.48
N LEU A 133 -8.77 -11.62 -0.31
CA LEU A 133 -8.08 -12.12 0.87
C LEU A 133 -9.05 -12.86 1.78
N GLY A 134 -8.71 -14.11 2.07
CA GLY A 134 -9.58 -15.05 2.77
C GLY A 134 -10.84 -15.41 1.98
N GLU A 135 -11.85 -15.87 2.70
CA GLU A 135 -13.15 -16.28 2.13
C GLU A 135 -14.10 -15.09 1.91
N VAL A 136 -13.68 -13.87 2.27
CA VAL A 136 -14.50 -12.68 2.12
C VAL A 136 -14.62 -12.33 0.62
N PRO A 137 -15.84 -12.21 0.06
CA PRO A 137 -16.04 -11.97 -1.37
C PRO A 137 -15.70 -10.52 -1.81
N LEU A 138 -15.05 -9.74 -0.96
CA LEU A 138 -14.69 -8.35 -1.21
C LEU A 138 -13.29 -8.25 -1.80
N ARG A 139 -13.13 -7.43 -2.83
CA ARG A 139 -11.81 -7.08 -3.38
C ARG A 139 -11.19 -5.96 -2.54
N ARG A 140 -9.87 -5.99 -2.42
CA ARG A 140 -9.06 -5.06 -1.63
C ARG A 140 -7.95 -4.48 -2.49
N VAL A 141 -7.53 -3.27 -2.14
CA VAL A 141 -6.34 -2.63 -2.71
C VAL A 141 -5.11 -3.09 -1.93
N PHE A 142 -4.04 -3.45 -2.63
CA PHE A 142 -2.74 -3.77 -2.04
C PHE A 142 -1.70 -2.83 -2.63
N ALA A 143 -0.94 -2.14 -1.79
CA ALA A 143 0.17 -1.29 -2.23
C ALA A 143 1.46 -1.69 -1.51
N ALA A 144 2.55 -1.85 -2.27
CA ALA A 144 3.90 -1.99 -1.75
C ALA A 144 4.70 -0.73 -2.11
N ILE A 145 5.19 -0.04 -1.09
CA ILE A 145 5.87 1.25 -1.19
C ILE A 145 7.31 1.07 -0.65
N PRO A 146 8.32 1.71 -1.25
CA PRO A 146 9.68 1.71 -0.69
C PRO A 146 9.72 2.25 0.74
N GLY A 147 10.67 1.74 1.53
CA GLY A 147 10.71 1.95 2.97
C GLY A 147 11.16 3.33 3.46
N SER A 148 11.48 4.29 2.59
CA SER A 148 11.89 5.63 3.05
C SER A 148 10.68 6.54 3.33
N PRO A 149 10.75 7.43 4.33
CA PRO A 149 9.68 8.40 4.60
C PRO A 149 9.31 9.26 3.36
N GLU A 150 10.28 9.63 2.54
CA GLU A 150 10.09 10.42 1.33
C GLU A 150 9.28 9.63 0.28
N ALA A 151 9.60 8.34 0.10
CA ALA A 151 8.85 7.47 -0.81
C ALA A 151 7.41 7.26 -0.33
N VAL A 152 7.21 7.08 0.98
CA VAL A 152 5.87 7.01 1.58
C VAL A 152 5.08 8.27 1.31
N ARG A 153 5.68 9.45 1.55
CA ARG A 153 5.02 10.74 1.29
C ARG A 153 4.64 10.88 -0.18
N LEU A 154 5.58 10.61 -1.08
CA LEU A 154 5.36 10.72 -2.52
C LEU A 154 4.25 9.80 -3.02
N ALA A 155 4.26 8.53 -2.60
CA ALA A 155 3.24 7.56 -2.97
C ALA A 155 1.86 7.94 -2.42
N MET A 156 1.80 8.34 -1.14
CA MET A 156 0.54 8.66 -0.47
C MET A 156 -0.10 9.94 -1.02
N GLU A 157 0.64 11.05 -1.00
CA GLU A 157 0.10 12.36 -1.38
C GLU A 157 -0.06 12.49 -2.89
N GLY A 158 0.89 11.95 -3.67
CA GLY A 158 0.90 12.08 -5.12
C GLY A 158 -0.05 11.12 -5.85
N LEU A 159 -0.32 9.94 -5.29
CA LEU A 159 -0.98 8.85 -6.02
C LEU A 159 -2.11 8.16 -5.24
N ILE A 160 -1.86 7.70 -4.01
CA ILE A 160 -2.82 6.83 -3.29
C ILE A 160 -3.99 7.63 -2.73
N LEU A 161 -3.76 8.65 -1.89
CA LEU A 161 -4.84 9.41 -1.26
C LEU A 161 -5.79 10.07 -2.27
N PRO A 162 -5.32 10.65 -3.40
CA PRO A 162 -6.22 11.23 -4.39
C PRO A 162 -7.17 10.24 -5.07
N GLU A 163 -6.83 8.95 -5.09
CA GLU A 163 -7.54 7.92 -5.86
C GLU A 163 -8.11 6.77 -5.01
N LEU A 164 -7.72 6.62 -3.73
CA LEU A 164 -8.07 5.44 -2.93
C LEU A 164 -9.57 5.21 -2.81
N GLY A 165 -10.34 6.27 -2.55
CA GLY A 165 -11.81 6.17 -2.51
C GLY A 165 -12.38 5.73 -3.87
N HIS A 166 -11.86 6.28 -4.97
CA HIS A 166 -12.30 5.91 -6.33
C HIS A 166 -11.96 4.44 -6.63
N LEU A 167 -10.74 3.99 -6.30
CA LEU A 167 -10.33 2.60 -6.47
C LEU A 167 -11.28 1.65 -5.72
N VAL A 168 -11.62 1.96 -4.48
CA VAL A 168 -12.56 1.14 -3.69
C VAL A 168 -13.95 1.13 -4.31
N TYR A 169 -14.44 2.28 -4.79
CA TYR A 169 -15.74 2.38 -5.47
C TYR A 169 -15.81 1.51 -6.73
N GLU A 170 -14.78 1.56 -7.58
CA GLU A 170 -14.73 0.74 -8.81
C GLU A 170 -14.65 -0.76 -8.53
N LEU A 171 -14.09 -1.16 -7.37
CA LEU A 171 -14.05 -2.57 -6.95
C LEU A 171 -15.39 -3.13 -6.48
N ASP A 172 -16.33 -2.27 -6.11
CA ASP A 172 -17.66 -2.65 -5.60
C ASP A 172 -18.76 -2.59 -6.69
N ARG A 173 -18.40 -2.24 -7.93
CA ARG A 173 -19.30 -2.29 -9.10
C ARG A 173 -19.39 -3.69 -9.69
#